data_AF-A0A4V2YWY2-F1
#
_entry.id   AF-A0A4V2YWY2-F1
#
_cell.length_a   1.000
_cell.length_b   1.000
_cell.length_c   1.000
_cell.angle_alpha   90.00
_cell.angle_beta   90.00
_cell.angle_gamma   90.00
#
_symmetry.space_group_name_H-M   'P 1'
#
loop_
_entity.id
_entity.type
_entity.pdbx_description
1 polymer ?
#
loop_
_entity_poly.entity_id
_entity_poly.type
_entity_poly.pdbx_seq_one_letter_code
_entity_poly.pdbx_strand_id
1 'polypeptide(L)'
;MSNETSSEDGAAGESASTAAVTPPADETSGAPSVPSPTSSGMAAEAAGETSASAAAGECALAGCTEPLAVRGRGRPAKYCSKAHADQASRDRRAVDAAAVDEPLLQAEALAQRVPSAIGALQDQLTALQDFLAKAQEGALSRVRRAEAEATAAAQAEADAEARALAADTARQNAVTAAEEARNAQRAAEQAAARDRAALEQVRADTTEAITAHQNARDAAREAQTAAETVRDAKTAELRDTRHAHEQERARFEATARVQSEQSQAVQKELANSTGALAAAREALAVAHGETRAQQTRAEAAEHARDEAVRHGREAAARAEVVEQRQQALQAAAERAAQQLAAAQTALASREALCGRLETDLAAARADAAAQRERAARAEASTPQGNPAASDDPHTQGGDGPAGEEDRNGR
;
A
#
# COMPACT_ATOMS: atom_id res chain seq x y z
N MET A 1 -16.78 -6.24 -3.98
CA MET A 1 -18.19 -5.85 -4.17
C MET A 1 -18.21 -4.58 -4.99
N SER A 2 -18.71 -4.68 -6.23
CA SER A 2 -19.27 -3.62 -7.07
C SER A 2 -19.71 -4.32 -8.36
N ASN A 3 -20.94 -4.09 -8.80
CA ASN A 3 -21.42 -4.54 -10.10
C ASN A 3 -21.40 -3.35 -11.04
N GLU A 4 -20.85 -3.48 -12.24
CA GLU A 4 -21.22 -2.64 -13.38
C GLU A 4 -21.41 -3.54 -14.60
N THR A 5 -22.53 -3.35 -15.29
CA THR A 5 -22.94 -4.11 -16.47
C THR A 5 -23.48 -3.16 -17.52
N SER A 6 -22.80 -3.09 -18.66
CA SER A 6 -23.21 -2.42 -19.91
C SER A 6 -23.06 -3.45 -21.03
N SER A 7 -23.97 -3.56 -22.02
CA SER A 7 -24.29 -2.56 -23.05
C SER A 7 -23.08 -2.26 -23.96
N GLU A 8 -23.17 -2.35 -25.30
CA GLU A 8 -24.29 -2.78 -26.15
C GLU A 8 -23.76 -3.28 -27.53
N ASP A 9 -24.51 -3.07 -28.63
CA ASP A 9 -24.18 -3.34 -30.04
C ASP A 9 -24.10 -4.82 -30.54
N GLY A 10 -24.64 -5.20 -31.71
CA GLY A 10 -25.64 -4.51 -32.55
C GLY A 10 -25.40 -4.46 -34.08
N ALA A 11 -25.34 -5.60 -34.79
CA ALA A 11 -25.46 -5.70 -36.26
C ALA A 11 -25.49 -7.19 -36.73
N ALA A 12 -25.80 -7.60 -37.97
CA ALA A 12 -26.78 -7.22 -39.01
C ALA A 12 -26.51 -8.11 -40.26
N GLY A 13 -27.49 -8.32 -41.15
CA GLY A 13 -27.37 -9.15 -42.39
C GLY A 13 -27.90 -10.59 -42.20
N GLU A 14 -28.79 -11.16 -43.03
CA GLU A 14 -28.80 -11.35 -44.51
C GLU A 14 -27.81 -12.43 -44.97
N SER A 15 -28.14 -13.42 -45.82
CA SER A 15 -29.24 -13.51 -46.82
C SER A 15 -29.88 -14.91 -46.91
N ALA A 16 -31.04 -15.00 -47.58
CA ALA A 16 -31.63 -16.26 -48.01
C ALA A 16 -31.00 -16.80 -49.31
N SER A 17 -31.15 -18.11 -49.57
CA SER A 17 -31.06 -18.69 -50.92
C SER A 17 -31.92 -19.95 -51.03
N THR A 18 -32.42 -20.24 -52.23
CA THR A 18 -33.41 -21.29 -52.53
C THR A 18 -33.12 -21.96 -53.88
N ALA A 19 -33.72 -23.13 -54.11
CA ALA A 19 -33.60 -23.96 -55.33
C ALA A 19 -32.23 -24.70 -55.46
N ALA A 20 -32.13 -25.78 -56.23
CA ALA A 20 -33.07 -26.33 -57.20
C ALA A 20 -33.32 -27.85 -57.08
N VAL A 21 -34.42 -28.30 -57.69
CA VAL A 21 -34.83 -29.71 -57.83
C VAL A 21 -34.73 -30.09 -59.31
N THR A 22 -34.22 -31.28 -59.62
CA THR A 22 -34.09 -31.78 -61.00
C THR A 22 -34.45 -33.27 -61.07
N PRO A 23 -35.58 -33.66 -61.67
CA PRO A 23 -35.88 -35.04 -62.03
C PRO A 23 -35.42 -35.36 -63.48
N PRO A 24 -35.03 -36.61 -63.79
CA PRO A 24 -34.92 -37.10 -65.17
C PRO A 24 -36.31 -37.36 -65.78
N ALA A 25 -36.38 -37.43 -67.11
CA ALA A 25 -37.61 -37.55 -67.89
C ALA A 25 -38.02 -39.00 -68.22
N ASP A 26 -39.23 -39.16 -68.75
CA ASP A 26 -39.93 -40.41 -69.06
C ASP A 26 -40.59 -40.31 -70.46
N GLU A 27 -40.19 -41.15 -71.42
CA GLU A 27 -40.83 -41.35 -72.73
C GLU A 27 -40.64 -42.82 -73.18
N THR A 28 -41.56 -43.68 -73.66
CA THR A 28 -42.89 -43.67 -74.32
C THR A 28 -42.81 -44.45 -75.67
N SER A 29 -43.71 -45.43 -75.90
CA SER A 29 -43.96 -46.20 -77.17
C SER A 29 -42.86 -47.18 -77.67
N GLY A 30 -43.11 -48.22 -78.47
CA GLY A 30 -44.32 -48.78 -79.14
C GLY A 30 -44.09 -49.02 -80.65
N ALA A 31 -44.62 -50.04 -81.37
CA ALA A 31 -45.46 -51.22 -81.06
C ALA A 31 -45.36 -52.27 -82.23
N PRO A 32 -45.80 -53.56 -82.10
CA PRO A 32 -45.56 -54.63 -83.11
C PRO A 32 -46.59 -54.71 -84.27
N SER A 33 -46.33 -55.53 -85.32
CA SER A 33 -47.20 -55.63 -86.53
C SER A 33 -47.15 -56.99 -87.27
N VAL A 34 -48.30 -57.45 -87.80
CA VAL A 34 -48.50 -58.58 -88.76
C VAL A 34 -49.82 -58.37 -89.55
N PRO A 35 -49.96 -58.80 -90.83
CA PRO A 35 -50.95 -59.86 -91.17
C PRO A 35 -50.57 -60.76 -92.41
N SER A 36 -51.53 -61.50 -93.01
CA SER A 36 -51.31 -62.73 -93.85
C SER A 36 -51.84 -62.67 -95.34
N PRO A 37 -52.61 -63.64 -95.92
CA PRO A 37 -52.23 -64.93 -96.57
C PRO A 37 -52.73 -65.17 -98.06
N THR A 38 -52.85 -66.46 -98.50
CA THR A 38 -53.62 -67.06 -99.66
C THR A 38 -53.06 -66.98 -101.11
N SER A 39 -53.36 -67.85 -102.12
CA SER A 39 -54.21 -69.10 -102.30
C SER A 39 -53.83 -69.95 -103.57
N SER A 40 -54.55 -71.06 -103.89
CA SER A 40 -54.26 -72.10 -104.94
C SER A 40 -55.39 -72.34 -105.99
N GLY A 41 -55.19 -73.12 -107.08
CA GLY A 41 -56.28 -73.64 -107.98
C GLY A 41 -55.88 -74.31 -109.33
N MET A 42 -56.76 -75.13 -109.97
CA MET A 42 -56.48 -75.94 -111.21
C MET A 42 -57.71 -76.29 -112.13
N ALA A 43 -57.47 -76.48 -113.46
CA ALA A 43 -57.97 -77.52 -114.43
C ALA A 43 -59.39 -77.60 -115.15
N ALA A 44 -59.34 -78.03 -116.44
CA ALA A 44 -60.15 -79.06 -117.20
C ALA A 44 -61.45 -78.81 -118.08
N GLU A 45 -61.31 -79.11 -119.40
CA GLU A 45 -62.06 -79.95 -120.42
C GLU A 45 -63.61 -80.09 -120.72
N ALA A 46 -64.00 -79.81 -121.99
CA ALA A 46 -64.51 -80.67 -123.12
C ALA A 46 -65.93 -81.34 -123.30
N ALA A 47 -66.29 -81.59 -124.60
CA ALA A 47 -67.11 -82.69 -125.23
C ALA A 47 -68.57 -82.48 -125.82
N GLY A 48 -69.07 -83.46 -126.63
CA GLY A 48 -70.32 -83.54 -127.45
C GLY A 48 -70.54 -84.99 -128.03
N GLU A 49 -71.40 -85.37 -129.02
CA GLU A 49 -72.42 -84.74 -129.93
C GLU A 49 -73.24 -85.87 -130.68
N THR A 50 -74.17 -85.55 -131.63
CA THR A 50 -74.88 -86.41 -132.67
C THR A 50 -76.06 -87.35 -132.28
N SER A 51 -76.88 -87.98 -133.18
CA SER A 51 -77.67 -87.54 -134.40
C SER A 51 -78.55 -88.69 -135.01
N ALA A 52 -79.52 -88.36 -135.93
CA ALA A 52 -80.21 -89.21 -136.95
C ALA A 52 -81.22 -90.36 -136.54
N SER A 53 -82.08 -90.99 -137.41
CA SER A 53 -82.90 -90.60 -138.61
C SER A 53 -83.84 -91.76 -139.12
N ALA A 54 -84.68 -91.54 -140.17
CA ALA A 54 -85.53 -92.48 -140.98
C ALA A 54 -86.82 -93.10 -140.30
N ALA A 55 -87.74 -93.90 -140.91
CA ALA A 55 -87.95 -94.54 -142.24
C ALA A 55 -89.48 -94.74 -142.60
N ALA A 56 -89.90 -95.55 -143.61
CA ALA A 56 -91.32 -95.84 -143.97
C ALA A 56 -91.62 -97.16 -144.73
N GLY A 57 -92.84 -97.75 -144.58
CA GLY A 57 -93.33 -98.87 -145.41
C GLY A 57 -94.71 -99.47 -145.07
N GLU A 58 -95.00 -99.73 -143.79
CA GLU A 58 -96.19 -100.47 -143.32
C GLU A 58 -97.34 -99.56 -142.86
N CYS A 59 -98.45 -100.15 -142.36
CA CYS A 59 -99.47 -99.39 -141.62
C CYS A 59 -98.81 -98.73 -140.39
N ALA A 60 -98.94 -97.41 -140.24
CA ALA A 60 -98.13 -96.63 -139.29
C ALA A 60 -98.53 -96.75 -137.81
N LEU A 61 -99.17 -97.86 -137.43
CA LEU A 61 -99.43 -98.31 -136.06
C LEU A 61 -98.45 -99.45 -135.76
N ALA A 62 -97.66 -99.33 -134.68
CA ALA A 62 -96.62 -100.31 -134.35
C ALA A 62 -97.21 -101.71 -134.18
N GLY A 63 -96.62 -102.70 -134.87
CA GLY A 63 -97.09 -104.10 -134.87
C GLY A 63 -98.18 -104.44 -135.89
N CYS A 64 -98.70 -103.48 -136.66
CA CYS A 64 -99.69 -103.74 -137.71
C CYS A 64 -99.02 -103.94 -139.08
N THR A 65 -98.69 -105.18 -139.43
CA THR A 65 -98.09 -105.57 -140.72
C THR A 65 -99.09 -105.66 -141.88
N GLU A 66 -100.33 -105.23 -141.67
CA GLU A 66 -101.42 -105.39 -142.65
C GLU A 66 -101.23 -104.42 -143.85
N PRO A 67 -101.15 -104.92 -145.09
CA PRO A 67 -100.73 -104.12 -146.25
C PRO A 67 -101.78 -103.07 -146.64
N LEU A 68 -101.33 -101.82 -146.79
CA LEU A 68 -102.18 -100.68 -147.15
C LEU A 68 -102.80 -100.86 -148.55
N ALA A 69 -104.12 -101.01 -148.61
CA ALA A 69 -104.84 -101.36 -149.83
C ALA A 69 -104.68 -100.29 -150.94
N VAL A 70 -104.07 -100.69 -152.05
CA VAL A 70 -103.79 -99.81 -153.19
C VAL A 70 -105.10 -99.48 -153.95
N ARG A 71 -105.57 -98.23 -153.84
CA ARG A 71 -106.63 -97.67 -154.69
C ARG A 71 -106.16 -96.41 -155.42
N GLY A 72 -106.67 -96.22 -156.64
CA GLY A 72 -106.16 -95.20 -157.58
C GLY A 72 -106.49 -93.76 -157.20
N ARG A 73 -105.56 -92.85 -157.52
CA ARG A 73 -105.67 -91.37 -157.48
C ARG A 73 -106.37 -90.80 -156.24
N GLY A 74 -105.78 -91.06 -155.07
CA GLY A 74 -106.03 -90.31 -153.84
C GLY A 74 -104.74 -90.14 -153.04
N ARG A 75 -104.74 -89.29 -152.00
CA ARG A 75 -103.63 -89.23 -151.03
C ARG A 75 -103.62 -90.55 -150.25
N PRO A 76 -102.50 -91.31 -150.20
CA PRO A 76 -102.50 -92.63 -149.58
C PRO A 76 -102.82 -92.56 -148.08
N ALA A 77 -103.64 -93.50 -147.61
CA ALA A 77 -103.95 -93.64 -146.19
C ALA A 77 -102.71 -94.16 -145.44
N LYS A 78 -102.40 -93.57 -144.27
CA LYS A 78 -101.29 -94.02 -143.41
C LYS A 78 -101.59 -95.26 -142.58
N TYR A 79 -102.85 -95.69 -142.53
CA TYR A 79 -103.34 -96.77 -141.70
C TYR A 79 -104.37 -97.60 -142.49
N CYS A 80 -104.39 -98.93 -142.31
CA CYS A 80 -105.31 -99.81 -143.03
C CYS A 80 -106.79 -99.62 -142.62
N SER A 81 -107.04 -99.13 -141.40
CA SER A 81 -108.37 -98.85 -140.87
C SER A 81 -108.42 -97.51 -140.12
N LYS A 82 -109.63 -96.94 -139.94
CA LYS A 82 -109.83 -95.78 -139.07
C LYS A 82 -109.45 -96.10 -137.61
N ALA A 83 -109.76 -97.32 -137.14
CA ALA A 83 -109.45 -97.75 -135.78
C ALA A 83 -107.94 -97.69 -135.50
N HIS A 84 -107.09 -98.05 -136.47
CA HIS A 84 -105.63 -97.95 -136.31
C HIS A 84 -105.12 -96.50 -136.36
N ALA A 85 -105.81 -95.59 -137.05
CA ALA A 85 -105.51 -94.16 -136.98
C ALA A 85 -105.86 -93.57 -135.61
N ASP A 86 -107.01 -93.96 -135.04
CA ASP A 86 -107.45 -93.53 -133.71
C ASP A 86 -106.55 -94.13 -132.61
N GLN A 87 -106.15 -95.41 -132.73
CA GLN A 87 -105.21 -96.05 -131.81
C GLN A 87 -103.83 -95.39 -131.86
N ALA A 88 -103.25 -95.20 -133.06
CA ALA A 88 -101.97 -94.51 -133.22
C ALA A 88 -102.00 -93.03 -132.76
N SER A 89 -103.18 -92.44 -132.55
CA SER A 89 -103.35 -91.12 -131.92
C SER A 89 -103.44 -91.19 -130.39
N ARG A 90 -103.86 -92.32 -129.82
CA ARG A 90 -103.79 -92.60 -128.38
C ARG A 90 -102.36 -92.94 -127.98
N ASP A 91 -101.70 -93.83 -128.72
CA ASP A 91 -100.35 -94.29 -128.41
C ASP A 91 -99.34 -93.14 -128.45
N ARG A 92 -99.43 -92.25 -129.45
CA ARG A 92 -98.64 -91.00 -129.49
C ARG A 92 -98.88 -90.15 -128.25
N ARG A 93 -100.14 -89.89 -127.88
CA ARG A 93 -100.46 -89.09 -126.69
C ARG A 93 -100.01 -89.74 -125.39
N ALA A 94 -99.95 -91.07 -125.31
CA ALA A 94 -99.38 -91.78 -124.17
C ALA A 94 -97.85 -91.66 -124.11
N VAL A 95 -97.17 -91.71 -125.26
CA VAL A 95 -95.71 -91.47 -125.36
C VAL A 95 -95.36 -90.00 -125.09
N ASP A 96 -96.10 -89.05 -125.66
CA ASP A 96 -95.93 -87.61 -125.47
C ASP A 96 -96.17 -87.23 -123.99
N ALA A 97 -97.13 -87.88 -123.32
CA ALA A 97 -97.36 -87.72 -121.87
C ALA A 97 -96.21 -88.34 -121.05
N ALA A 98 -95.84 -89.60 -121.30
CA ALA A 98 -94.74 -90.26 -120.59
C ALA A 98 -93.39 -89.52 -120.74
N ALA A 99 -93.15 -88.88 -121.89
CA ALA A 99 -91.97 -88.05 -122.14
C ALA A 99 -91.95 -86.71 -121.36
N VAL A 100 -93.04 -86.35 -120.69
CA VAL A 100 -93.18 -85.13 -119.88
C VAL A 100 -93.43 -85.46 -118.41
N ASP A 101 -94.29 -86.43 -118.11
CA ASP A 101 -94.66 -86.84 -116.76
C ASP A 101 -93.48 -87.50 -116.02
N GLU A 102 -92.70 -88.37 -116.68
CA GLU A 102 -91.53 -89.01 -116.06
C GLU A 102 -90.44 -88.00 -115.66
N PRO A 103 -89.95 -87.08 -116.54
CA PRO A 103 -88.99 -86.07 -116.10
C PRO A 103 -89.58 -85.06 -115.10
N LEU A 104 -90.90 -84.80 -115.11
CA LEU A 104 -91.55 -84.00 -114.05
C LEU A 104 -91.55 -84.72 -112.70
N LEU A 105 -91.85 -86.02 -112.65
CA LEU A 105 -91.78 -86.83 -111.43
C LEU A 105 -90.34 -86.94 -110.91
N GLN A 106 -89.34 -87.05 -111.79
CA GLN A 106 -87.93 -87.02 -111.39
C GLN A 106 -87.50 -85.63 -110.88
N ALA A 107 -87.99 -84.55 -111.51
CA ALA A 107 -87.77 -83.18 -111.04
C ALA A 107 -88.46 -82.90 -109.70
N GLU A 108 -89.66 -83.44 -109.47
CA GLU A 108 -90.37 -83.33 -108.20
C GLU A 108 -89.68 -84.15 -107.10
N ALA A 109 -89.24 -85.38 -107.38
CA ALA A 109 -88.47 -86.19 -106.44
C ALA A 109 -87.12 -85.55 -106.07
N LEU A 110 -86.51 -84.79 -106.99
CA LEU A 110 -85.36 -83.94 -106.70
C LEU A 110 -85.76 -82.71 -105.87
N ALA A 111 -86.83 -82.00 -106.23
CA ALA A 111 -87.33 -80.83 -105.51
C ALA A 111 -87.80 -81.13 -104.08
N GLN A 112 -88.23 -82.38 -103.79
CA GLN A 112 -88.54 -82.84 -102.44
C GLN A 112 -87.26 -83.23 -101.64
N ARG A 113 -86.20 -83.71 -102.31
CA ARG A 113 -84.93 -84.11 -101.66
C ARG A 113 -83.96 -82.95 -101.42
N VAL A 114 -83.85 -82.02 -102.36
CA VAL A 114 -82.89 -80.90 -102.31
C VAL A 114 -83.07 -80.03 -101.05
N PRO A 115 -84.28 -79.65 -100.59
CA PRO A 115 -84.46 -78.92 -99.34
C PRO A 115 -83.94 -79.66 -98.10
N SER A 116 -84.11 -80.99 -98.04
CA SER A 116 -83.60 -81.79 -96.92
C SER A 116 -82.07 -81.93 -96.93
N ALA A 117 -81.46 -82.00 -98.12
CA ALA A 117 -80.01 -81.98 -98.27
C ALA A 117 -79.41 -80.60 -97.94
N ILE A 118 -80.09 -79.51 -98.32
CA ILE A 118 -79.72 -78.15 -97.96
C ILE A 118 -79.84 -77.95 -96.44
N GLY A 119 -80.92 -78.43 -95.81
CA GLY A 119 -81.09 -78.39 -94.35
C GLY A 119 -79.96 -79.13 -93.63
N ALA A 120 -79.66 -80.36 -94.02
CA ALA A 120 -78.55 -81.12 -93.45
C ALA A 120 -77.17 -80.45 -93.65
N LEU A 121 -76.96 -79.76 -94.78
CA LEU A 121 -75.75 -78.97 -95.02
C LEU A 121 -75.71 -77.70 -94.15
N GLN A 122 -76.85 -77.03 -93.95
CA GLN A 122 -76.99 -75.89 -93.05
C GLN A 122 -76.73 -76.29 -91.60
N ASP A 123 -77.29 -77.41 -91.13
CA ASP A 123 -77.03 -77.96 -89.80
C ASP A 123 -75.54 -78.30 -89.61
N GLN A 124 -74.88 -78.90 -90.61
CA GLN A 124 -73.45 -79.18 -90.59
C GLN A 124 -72.60 -77.90 -90.57
N LEU A 125 -72.96 -76.89 -91.37
CA LEU A 125 -72.29 -75.59 -91.38
C LEU A 125 -72.47 -74.85 -90.06
N THR A 126 -73.67 -74.88 -89.47
CA THR A 126 -73.95 -74.30 -88.15
C THR A 126 -73.16 -75.03 -87.07
N ALA A 127 -73.15 -76.38 -87.04
CA ALA A 127 -72.36 -77.15 -86.09
C ALA A 127 -70.84 -76.90 -86.22
N LEU A 128 -70.35 -76.70 -87.44
CA LEU A 128 -68.95 -76.36 -87.72
C LEU A 128 -68.63 -74.91 -87.28
N GLN A 129 -69.53 -73.95 -87.51
CA GLN A 129 -69.40 -72.58 -87.00
C GLN A 129 -69.41 -72.58 -85.46
N ASP A 130 -70.30 -73.34 -84.83
CA ASP A 130 -70.38 -73.53 -83.39
C ASP A 130 -69.08 -74.12 -82.81
N PHE A 131 -68.53 -75.14 -83.47
CA PHE A 131 -67.26 -75.75 -83.10
C PHE A 131 -66.08 -74.78 -83.24
N LEU A 132 -66.01 -74.03 -84.34
CA LEU A 132 -64.99 -73.01 -84.55
C LEU A 132 -65.11 -71.85 -83.55
N ALA A 133 -66.32 -71.42 -83.21
CA ALA A 133 -66.56 -70.39 -82.19
C ALA A 133 -66.10 -70.88 -80.80
N LYS A 134 -66.46 -72.10 -80.41
CA LYS A 134 -66.01 -72.73 -79.15
C LYS A 134 -64.49 -72.97 -79.12
N ALA A 135 -63.87 -73.30 -80.26
CA ALA A 135 -62.42 -73.40 -80.38
C ALA A 135 -61.73 -72.03 -80.29
N GLN A 136 -62.31 -70.99 -80.89
CA GLN A 136 -61.81 -69.61 -80.82
C GLN A 136 -61.93 -69.05 -79.41
N GLU A 137 -63.07 -69.22 -78.74
CA GLU A 137 -63.24 -68.86 -77.32
C GLU A 137 -62.30 -69.67 -76.41
N GLY A 138 -62.15 -70.96 -76.68
CA GLY A 138 -61.20 -71.86 -76.02
C GLY A 138 -59.72 -71.52 -76.26
N ALA A 139 -59.40 -70.78 -77.32
CA ALA A 139 -58.06 -70.25 -77.59
C ALA A 139 -57.87 -68.87 -76.93
N LEU A 140 -58.83 -67.95 -77.11
CA LEU A 140 -58.81 -66.61 -76.52
C LEU A 140 -58.80 -66.65 -74.99
N SER A 141 -59.49 -67.61 -74.37
CA SER A 141 -59.44 -67.82 -72.91
C SER A 141 -58.08 -68.31 -72.42
N ARG A 142 -57.35 -69.12 -73.20
CA ARG A 142 -55.96 -69.52 -72.90
C ARG A 142 -54.99 -68.37 -73.08
N VAL A 143 -55.16 -67.57 -74.13
CA VAL A 143 -54.35 -66.36 -74.37
C VAL A 143 -54.56 -65.36 -73.22
N ARG A 144 -55.81 -64.99 -72.90
CA ARG A 144 -56.13 -64.10 -71.76
C ARG A 144 -55.62 -64.63 -70.42
N ARG A 145 -55.64 -65.96 -70.21
CA ARG A 145 -55.05 -66.58 -69.02
C ARG A 145 -53.53 -66.45 -69.00
N ALA A 146 -52.85 -66.73 -70.12
CA ALA A 146 -51.39 -66.58 -70.21
C ALA A 146 -50.95 -65.12 -70.08
N GLU A 147 -51.73 -64.17 -70.61
CA GLU A 147 -51.54 -62.72 -70.43
C GLU A 147 -51.71 -62.32 -68.97
N ALA A 148 -52.72 -62.85 -68.27
CA ALA A 148 -52.93 -62.62 -66.83
C ALA A 148 -51.82 -63.26 -65.96
N GLU A 149 -51.36 -64.47 -66.30
CA GLU A 149 -50.26 -65.14 -65.61
C GLU A 149 -48.92 -64.43 -65.86
N ALA A 150 -48.67 -63.93 -67.07
CA ALA A 150 -47.47 -63.15 -67.40
C ALA A 150 -47.45 -61.76 -66.76
N THR A 151 -48.59 -61.05 -66.73
CA THR A 151 -48.69 -59.75 -66.05
C THR A 151 -48.59 -59.88 -64.54
N ALA A 152 -49.16 -60.92 -63.94
CA ALA A 152 -48.96 -61.24 -62.52
C ALA A 152 -47.50 -61.62 -62.20
N ALA A 153 -46.81 -62.35 -63.10
CA ALA A 153 -45.40 -62.65 -62.95
C ALA A 153 -44.52 -61.40 -63.00
N ALA A 154 -44.73 -60.50 -63.98
CA ALA A 154 -44.00 -59.24 -64.10
C ALA A 154 -44.25 -58.30 -62.90
N GLN A 155 -45.47 -58.28 -62.36
CA GLN A 155 -45.78 -57.56 -61.12
C GLN A 155 -45.04 -58.16 -59.91
N ALA A 156 -45.02 -59.49 -59.77
CA ALA A 156 -44.31 -60.17 -58.69
C ALA A 156 -42.78 -60.00 -58.76
N GLU A 157 -42.22 -59.88 -59.97
CA GLU A 157 -40.81 -59.54 -60.22
C GLU A 157 -40.51 -58.09 -59.82
N ALA A 158 -41.30 -57.11 -60.28
CA ALA A 158 -41.16 -55.71 -59.88
C ALA A 158 -41.34 -55.51 -58.35
N ASP A 159 -42.28 -56.22 -57.72
CA ASP A 159 -42.44 -56.22 -56.26
C ASP A 159 -41.26 -56.87 -55.53
N ALA A 160 -40.54 -57.82 -56.16
CA ALA A 160 -39.32 -58.39 -55.61
C ALA A 160 -38.13 -57.43 -55.72
N GLU A 161 -37.96 -56.77 -56.88
CA GLU A 161 -36.93 -55.74 -57.09
C GLU A 161 -37.14 -54.54 -56.16
N ALA A 162 -38.37 -54.03 -56.04
CA ALA A 162 -38.71 -52.94 -55.14
C ALA A 162 -38.38 -53.27 -53.67
N ARG A 163 -38.65 -54.51 -53.23
CA ARG A 163 -38.26 -54.98 -51.88
C ARG A 163 -36.76 -55.15 -51.71
N ALA A 164 -36.03 -55.58 -52.74
CA ALA A 164 -34.57 -55.67 -52.71
C ALA A 164 -33.94 -54.26 -52.59
N LEU A 165 -34.36 -53.32 -53.44
CA LEU A 165 -33.92 -51.92 -53.40
C LEU A 165 -34.24 -51.26 -52.04
N ALA A 166 -35.43 -51.51 -51.48
CA ALA A 166 -35.78 -51.03 -50.14
C ALA A 166 -34.90 -51.63 -49.04
N ALA A 167 -34.55 -52.92 -49.13
CA ALA A 167 -33.68 -53.60 -48.17
C ALA A 167 -32.22 -53.09 -48.25
N ASP A 168 -31.68 -52.90 -49.45
CA ASP A 168 -30.34 -52.33 -49.62
C ASP A 168 -30.29 -50.84 -49.21
N THR A 169 -31.34 -50.06 -49.47
CA THR A 169 -31.46 -48.68 -48.98
C THR A 169 -31.49 -48.64 -47.44
N ALA A 170 -32.29 -49.51 -46.81
CA ALA A 170 -32.33 -49.62 -45.35
C ALA A 170 -30.99 -50.06 -44.75
N ARG A 171 -30.27 -50.98 -45.43
CA ARG A 171 -28.93 -51.42 -45.06
C ARG A 171 -27.90 -50.29 -45.17
N GLN A 172 -27.90 -49.52 -46.25
CA GLN A 172 -27.01 -48.36 -46.44
C GLN A 172 -27.25 -47.32 -45.34
N ASN A 173 -28.51 -46.93 -45.11
CA ASN A 173 -28.88 -46.00 -44.04
C ASN A 173 -28.45 -46.49 -42.65
N ALA A 174 -28.59 -47.79 -42.37
CA ALA A 174 -28.15 -48.38 -41.10
C ALA A 174 -26.61 -48.39 -40.94
N VAL A 175 -25.84 -48.53 -42.02
CA VAL A 175 -24.37 -48.39 -41.99
C VAL A 175 -23.98 -46.94 -41.73
N THR A 176 -24.56 -45.98 -42.47
CA THR A 176 -24.28 -44.54 -42.27
C THR A 176 -24.61 -44.11 -40.84
N ALA A 177 -25.78 -44.44 -40.31
CA ALA A 177 -26.16 -44.13 -38.94
C ALA A 177 -25.23 -44.77 -37.88
N ALA A 178 -24.72 -45.98 -38.14
CA ALA A 178 -23.75 -46.63 -37.25
C ALA A 178 -22.36 -45.97 -37.31
N GLU A 179 -21.95 -45.43 -38.46
CA GLU A 179 -20.72 -44.66 -38.61
C GLU A 179 -20.83 -43.28 -37.97
N GLU A 180 -21.96 -42.57 -38.17
CA GLU A 180 -22.29 -41.33 -37.48
C GLU A 180 -22.29 -41.49 -35.95
N ALA A 181 -22.93 -42.55 -35.43
CA ALA A 181 -22.91 -42.86 -34.00
C ALA A 181 -21.50 -43.11 -33.46
N ARG A 182 -20.65 -43.84 -34.20
CA ARG A 182 -19.23 -44.04 -33.85
C ARG A 182 -18.40 -42.75 -33.94
N ASN A 183 -18.75 -41.85 -34.85
CA ASN A 183 -18.09 -40.55 -34.98
C ASN A 183 -18.48 -39.63 -33.81
N ALA A 184 -19.77 -39.59 -33.46
CA ALA A 184 -20.28 -38.86 -32.30
C ALA A 184 -19.69 -39.39 -30.98
N GLN A 185 -19.61 -40.71 -30.80
CA GLN A 185 -18.96 -41.32 -29.63
C GLN A 185 -17.49 -40.90 -29.54
N ARG A 186 -16.70 -41.05 -30.61
CA ARG A 186 -15.28 -40.65 -30.60
C ARG A 186 -15.10 -39.16 -30.36
N ALA A 187 -15.97 -38.30 -30.90
CA ALA A 187 -15.95 -36.86 -30.63
C ALA A 187 -16.26 -36.53 -29.17
N ALA A 188 -17.23 -37.21 -28.55
CA ALA A 188 -17.57 -37.06 -27.14
C ALA A 188 -16.46 -37.56 -26.21
N GLU A 189 -15.82 -38.69 -26.53
CA GLU A 189 -14.65 -39.21 -25.81
C GLU A 189 -13.46 -38.24 -25.92
N GLN A 190 -13.21 -37.66 -27.09
CA GLN A 190 -12.18 -36.63 -27.30
C GLN A 190 -12.50 -35.30 -26.62
N ALA A 191 -13.78 -34.92 -26.48
CA ALA A 191 -14.19 -33.78 -25.67
C ALA A 191 -13.93 -34.06 -24.18
N ALA A 192 -14.47 -35.14 -23.64
CA ALA A 192 -14.28 -35.53 -22.24
C ALA A 192 -12.80 -35.75 -21.85
N ALA A 193 -11.94 -36.18 -22.78
CA ALA A 193 -10.49 -36.25 -22.56
C ALA A 193 -9.84 -34.87 -22.47
N ARG A 194 -10.23 -33.91 -23.33
CA ARG A 194 -9.75 -32.51 -23.26
C ARG A 194 -10.25 -31.82 -22.00
N ASP A 195 -11.51 -32.03 -21.61
CA ASP A 195 -12.10 -31.44 -20.41
C ASP A 195 -11.40 -31.94 -19.13
N ARG A 196 -11.04 -33.23 -19.08
CA ARG A 196 -10.22 -33.79 -17.99
C ARG A 196 -8.83 -33.16 -17.94
N ALA A 197 -8.14 -33.09 -19.08
CA ALA A 197 -6.81 -32.49 -19.15
C ALA A 197 -6.83 -31.00 -18.74
N ALA A 198 -7.84 -30.25 -19.15
CA ALA A 198 -8.04 -28.86 -18.72
C ALA A 198 -8.32 -28.74 -17.21
N LEU A 199 -9.15 -29.63 -16.63
CA LEU A 199 -9.39 -29.68 -15.19
C LEU A 199 -8.14 -30.11 -14.39
N GLU A 200 -7.31 -30.97 -14.94
CA GLU A 200 -6.03 -31.37 -14.35
C GLU A 200 -5.00 -30.24 -14.40
N GLN A 201 -4.92 -29.51 -15.51
CA GLN A 201 -4.12 -28.29 -15.61
C GLN A 201 -4.59 -27.22 -14.60
N VAL A 202 -5.89 -26.90 -14.55
CA VAL A 202 -6.42 -25.91 -13.59
C VAL A 202 -6.14 -26.34 -12.13
N ARG A 203 -6.10 -27.64 -11.82
CA ARG A 203 -5.69 -28.15 -10.49
C ARG A 203 -4.19 -27.96 -10.22
N ALA A 204 -3.34 -28.12 -11.24
CA ALA A 204 -1.91 -27.83 -11.11
C ALA A 204 -1.69 -26.33 -10.90
N ASP A 205 -2.24 -25.48 -11.79
CA ASP A 205 -2.12 -24.02 -11.76
C ASP A 205 -2.62 -23.43 -10.42
N THR A 206 -3.75 -23.93 -9.90
CA THR A 206 -4.27 -23.49 -8.59
C THR A 206 -3.44 -24.00 -7.41
N THR A 207 -2.82 -25.18 -7.51
CA THR A 207 -1.90 -25.68 -6.47
C THR A 207 -0.61 -24.86 -6.45
N GLU A 208 -0.07 -24.49 -7.62
CA GLU A 208 1.08 -23.58 -7.73
C GLU A 208 0.75 -22.20 -7.16
N ALA A 209 -0.39 -21.61 -7.55
CA ALA A 209 -0.83 -20.31 -7.04
C ALA A 209 -1.05 -20.30 -5.51
N ILE A 210 -1.60 -21.37 -4.94
CA ILE A 210 -1.73 -21.54 -3.47
C ILE A 210 -0.34 -21.60 -2.82
N THR A 211 0.60 -22.36 -3.40
CA THR A 211 1.97 -22.50 -2.89
C THR A 211 2.72 -21.17 -2.95
N ALA A 212 2.63 -20.45 -4.07
CA ALA A 212 3.21 -19.12 -4.23
C ALA A 212 2.63 -18.11 -3.22
N HIS A 213 1.32 -18.16 -2.96
CA HIS A 213 0.68 -17.30 -1.95
C HIS A 213 1.06 -17.66 -0.50
N GLN A 214 1.28 -18.95 -0.20
CA GLN A 214 1.82 -19.39 1.10
C GLN A 214 3.24 -18.86 1.30
N ASN A 215 4.14 -19.11 0.33
CA ASN A 215 5.52 -18.61 0.35
C ASN A 215 5.58 -17.08 0.52
N ALA A 216 4.72 -16.33 -0.19
CA ALA A 216 4.64 -14.88 -0.07
C ALA A 216 4.15 -14.41 1.32
N ARG A 217 3.22 -15.14 1.95
CA ARG A 217 2.75 -14.86 3.32
C ARG A 217 3.81 -15.15 4.38
N ASP A 218 4.59 -16.20 4.21
CA ASP A 218 5.64 -16.56 5.16
C ASP A 218 6.87 -15.64 5.02
N ALA A 219 7.27 -15.29 3.79
CA ALA A 219 8.25 -14.22 3.57
C ALA A 219 7.81 -12.86 4.17
N ALA A 220 6.50 -12.53 4.13
CA ALA A 220 5.97 -11.33 4.77
C ALA A 220 6.01 -11.40 6.31
N ARG A 221 5.79 -12.58 6.90
CA ARG A 221 5.92 -12.83 8.36
C ARG A 221 7.38 -12.73 8.82
N GLU A 222 8.31 -13.29 8.05
CA GLU A 222 9.75 -13.16 8.29
C GLU A 222 10.19 -11.69 8.20
N ALA A 223 9.76 -10.96 7.16
CA ALA A 223 10.05 -9.54 7.02
C ALA A 223 9.46 -8.69 8.17
N GLN A 224 8.25 -8.99 8.64
CA GLN A 224 7.68 -8.35 9.82
C GLN A 224 8.53 -8.64 11.08
N THR A 225 8.88 -9.91 11.31
CA THR A 225 9.67 -10.32 12.48
C THR A 225 11.06 -9.67 12.48
N ALA A 226 11.69 -9.56 11.31
CA ALA A 226 12.95 -8.84 11.14
C ALA A 226 12.80 -7.33 11.41
N ALA A 227 11.75 -6.69 10.89
CA ALA A 227 11.47 -5.28 11.13
C ALA A 227 11.19 -4.96 12.60
N GLU A 228 10.44 -5.83 13.29
CA GLU A 228 10.20 -5.73 14.75
C GLU A 228 11.50 -5.91 15.54
N THR A 229 12.34 -6.89 15.17
CA THR A 229 13.67 -7.11 15.78
C THR A 229 14.57 -5.88 15.61
N VAL A 230 14.62 -5.28 14.41
CA VAL A 230 15.40 -4.06 14.13
C VAL A 230 14.86 -2.85 14.89
N ARG A 231 13.52 -2.69 14.96
CA ARG A 231 12.86 -1.64 15.78
C ARG A 231 13.24 -1.78 17.24
N ASP A 232 13.18 -2.98 17.80
CA ASP A 232 13.38 -3.20 19.23
C ASP A 232 14.86 -3.09 19.61
N ALA A 233 15.78 -3.53 18.73
CA ALA A 233 17.21 -3.26 18.85
C ALA A 233 17.53 -1.75 18.82
N LYS A 234 16.95 -0.99 17.87
CA LYS A 234 17.11 0.47 17.84
C LYS A 234 16.47 1.17 19.05
N THR A 235 15.39 0.60 19.60
CA THR A 235 14.78 1.11 20.83
C THR A 235 15.63 0.79 22.07
N ALA A 236 16.42 -0.28 22.08
CA ALA A 236 17.44 -0.53 23.10
C ALA A 236 18.59 0.49 22.97
N GLU A 237 19.16 0.65 21.78
CA GLU A 237 20.22 1.64 21.48
C GLU A 237 19.83 3.07 21.90
N LEU A 238 18.58 3.48 21.68
CA LEU A 238 18.05 4.77 22.14
C LEU A 238 17.86 4.88 23.67
N ARG A 239 17.66 3.77 24.39
CA ARG A 239 17.65 3.76 25.86
C ARG A 239 19.07 3.84 26.40
N ASP A 240 20.00 3.09 25.84
CA ASP A 240 21.40 3.02 26.29
C ASP A 240 22.13 4.34 26.06
N THR A 241 21.97 4.94 24.87
CA THR A 241 22.52 6.27 24.55
C THR A 241 21.92 7.37 25.43
N ARG A 242 20.60 7.32 25.69
CA ARG A 242 19.94 8.22 26.65
C ARG A 242 20.51 8.05 28.06
N HIS A 243 20.67 6.82 28.53
CA HIS A 243 21.18 6.54 29.86
C HIS A 243 22.64 6.98 30.01
N ALA A 244 23.47 6.76 28.99
CA ALA A 244 24.85 7.27 28.94
C ALA A 244 24.88 8.81 29.03
N HIS A 245 24.05 9.52 28.26
CA HIS A 245 23.93 10.97 28.33
C HIS A 245 23.41 11.47 29.69
N GLU A 246 22.47 10.75 30.32
CA GLU A 246 22.01 11.05 31.68
C GLU A 246 23.13 10.85 32.72
N GLN A 247 23.99 9.83 32.56
CA GLN A 247 25.20 9.66 33.38
C GLN A 247 26.24 10.76 33.15
N GLU A 248 26.50 11.15 31.90
CA GLU A 248 27.45 12.22 31.56
C GLU A 248 26.98 13.56 32.14
N ARG A 249 25.69 13.88 31.99
CA ARG A 249 25.09 15.03 32.67
C ARG A 249 25.27 14.99 34.19
N ALA A 250 25.03 13.85 34.84
CA ALA A 250 25.27 13.71 36.27
C ALA A 250 26.75 13.93 36.65
N ARG A 251 27.70 13.49 35.82
CA ARG A 251 29.15 13.74 36.01
C ARG A 251 29.49 15.23 35.84
N PHE A 252 28.95 15.91 34.83
CA PHE A 252 29.15 17.34 34.63
C PHE A 252 28.51 18.16 35.78
N GLU A 253 27.29 17.84 36.19
CA GLU A 253 26.60 18.50 37.30
C GLU A 253 27.32 18.29 38.63
N ALA A 254 27.88 17.10 38.89
CA ALA A 254 28.74 16.85 40.05
C ALA A 254 30.07 17.64 39.98
N THR A 255 30.72 17.67 38.81
CA THR A 255 31.97 18.44 38.60
C THR A 255 31.75 19.94 38.80
N ALA A 256 30.64 20.48 38.29
CA ALA A 256 30.26 21.88 38.47
C ALA A 256 29.97 22.24 39.94
N ARG A 257 29.38 21.32 40.73
CA ARG A 257 29.22 21.50 42.19
C ARG A 257 30.57 21.58 42.89
N VAL A 258 31.47 20.63 42.64
CA VAL A 258 32.83 20.63 43.21
C VAL A 258 33.61 21.89 42.83
N GLN A 259 33.52 22.36 41.58
CA GLN A 259 34.13 23.63 41.16
C GLN A 259 33.49 24.84 41.85
N SER A 260 32.16 24.84 42.05
CA SER A 260 31.47 25.90 42.80
C SER A 260 31.93 25.94 44.27
N GLU A 261 31.95 24.79 44.94
CA GLU A 261 32.44 24.61 46.31
C GLU A 261 33.90 25.06 46.47
N GLN A 262 34.78 24.67 45.55
CA GLN A 262 36.17 25.15 45.50
C GLN A 262 36.25 26.66 45.31
N SER A 263 35.44 27.24 44.42
CA SER A 263 35.43 28.69 44.19
C SER A 263 34.95 29.47 45.42
N GLN A 264 33.96 28.94 46.15
CA GLN A 264 33.45 29.52 47.40
C GLN A 264 34.47 29.37 48.54
N ALA A 265 35.19 28.25 48.62
CA ALA A 265 36.27 28.06 49.56
C ALA A 265 37.41 29.08 49.33
N VAL A 266 37.87 29.24 48.09
CA VAL A 266 38.91 30.23 47.74
C VAL A 266 38.43 31.67 47.98
N GLN A 267 37.17 32.00 47.69
CA GLN A 267 36.59 33.31 48.04
C GLN A 267 36.56 33.55 49.55
N LYS A 268 36.25 32.51 50.35
CA LYS A 268 36.25 32.58 51.81
C LYS A 268 37.68 32.70 52.38
N GLU A 269 38.65 32.01 51.81
CA GLU A 269 40.07 32.15 52.16
C GLU A 269 40.60 33.54 51.80
N LEU A 270 40.19 34.11 50.67
CA LEU A 270 40.50 35.49 50.30
C LEU A 270 39.86 36.50 51.26
N ALA A 271 38.60 36.30 51.66
CA ALA A 271 37.93 37.13 52.66
C ALA A 271 38.61 37.03 54.04
N ASN A 272 38.99 35.82 54.47
CA ASN A 272 39.69 35.60 55.73
C ASN A 272 41.09 36.22 55.73
N SER A 273 41.85 36.07 54.64
CA SER A 273 43.22 36.59 54.53
C SER A 273 43.26 38.11 54.35
N THR A 274 42.31 38.70 53.62
CA THR A 274 42.15 40.17 53.57
C THR A 274 41.71 40.75 54.91
N GLY A 275 40.80 40.07 55.64
CA GLY A 275 40.44 40.43 57.02
C GLY A 275 41.61 40.34 58.00
N ALA A 276 42.38 39.25 57.95
CA ALA A 276 43.60 39.09 58.77
C ALA A 276 44.67 40.14 58.44
N LEU A 277 44.81 40.51 57.16
CA LEU A 277 45.74 41.56 56.71
C LEU A 277 45.26 42.97 57.10
N ALA A 278 43.94 43.21 57.17
CA ALA A 278 43.39 44.44 57.75
C ALA A 278 43.68 44.50 59.26
N ALA A 279 43.36 43.44 60.01
CA ALA A 279 43.66 43.35 61.45
C ALA A 279 45.17 43.47 61.75
N ALA A 280 46.04 42.91 60.90
CA ALA A 280 47.49 43.07 61.03
C ALA A 280 47.97 44.51 60.76
N ARG A 281 47.33 45.23 59.82
CA ARG A 281 47.60 46.67 59.59
C ARG A 281 47.09 47.53 60.74
N GLU A 282 45.94 47.21 61.31
CA GLU A 282 45.41 47.88 62.51
C GLU A 282 46.31 47.65 63.73
N ALA A 283 46.72 46.40 63.98
CA ALA A 283 47.68 46.06 65.03
C ALA A 283 49.04 46.77 64.84
N LEU A 284 49.55 46.86 63.61
CA LEU A 284 50.75 47.63 63.29
C LEU A 284 50.55 49.14 63.53
N ALA A 285 49.39 49.70 63.17
CA ALA A 285 49.06 51.10 63.41
C ALA A 285 48.94 51.42 64.91
N VAL A 286 48.35 50.50 65.70
CA VAL A 286 48.32 50.55 67.17
C VAL A 286 49.74 50.49 67.73
N ALA A 287 50.56 49.50 67.33
CA ALA A 287 51.94 49.37 67.78
C ALA A 287 52.83 50.58 67.41
N HIS A 288 52.60 51.22 66.25
CA HIS A 288 53.24 52.49 65.90
C HIS A 288 52.68 53.68 66.70
N GLY A 289 51.41 53.63 67.13
CA GLY A 289 50.83 54.58 68.09
C GLY A 289 51.46 54.44 69.48
N GLU A 290 51.55 53.22 69.99
CA GLU A 290 52.19 52.89 71.27
C GLU A 290 53.69 53.21 71.26
N THR A 291 54.43 52.86 70.21
CA THR A 291 55.84 53.22 70.05
C THR A 291 56.03 54.74 70.11
N ARG A 292 55.21 55.53 69.38
CA ARG A 292 55.26 57.00 69.46
C ARG A 292 54.86 57.52 70.84
N ALA A 293 53.88 56.90 71.50
CA ALA A 293 53.49 57.24 72.86
C ALA A 293 54.53 56.81 73.92
N GLN A 294 55.43 55.86 73.62
CA GLN A 294 56.59 55.53 74.44
C GLN A 294 57.75 56.49 74.17
N GLN A 295 58.00 56.85 72.92
CA GLN A 295 58.99 57.87 72.53
C GLN A 295 58.68 59.21 73.17
N THR A 296 57.46 59.74 73.05
CA THR A 296 57.09 61.02 73.71
C THR A 296 57.11 60.94 75.24
N ARG A 297 56.88 59.76 75.83
CA ARG A 297 57.07 59.54 77.28
C ARG A 297 58.56 59.51 77.67
N ALA A 298 59.43 58.96 76.82
CA ALA A 298 60.87 58.97 77.02
C ALA A 298 61.43 60.40 76.87
N GLU A 299 61.09 61.11 75.78
CA GLU A 299 61.41 62.52 75.54
C GLU A 299 60.95 63.42 76.70
N ALA A 300 59.73 63.23 77.19
CA ALA A 300 59.22 63.96 78.35
C ALA A 300 59.98 63.61 79.65
N ALA A 301 60.40 62.34 79.83
CA ALA A 301 61.22 61.93 80.97
C ALA A 301 62.67 62.45 80.88
N GLU A 302 63.24 62.55 79.68
CA GLU A 302 64.55 63.17 79.45
C GLU A 302 64.51 64.68 79.65
N HIS A 303 63.46 65.36 79.16
CA HIS A 303 63.23 66.76 79.50
C HIS A 303 63.09 66.95 81.01
N ALA A 304 62.24 66.17 81.70
CA ALA A 304 62.08 66.26 83.15
C ALA A 304 63.38 65.95 83.92
N ARG A 305 64.20 65.00 83.45
CA ARG A 305 65.56 64.74 83.96
C ARG A 305 66.45 65.96 83.80
N ASP A 306 66.47 66.57 82.62
CA ASP A 306 67.34 67.70 82.31
C ASP A 306 66.87 68.99 82.99
N GLU A 307 65.57 69.15 83.25
CA GLU A 307 65.03 70.19 84.14
C GLU A 307 65.41 69.94 85.61
N ALA A 308 65.35 68.68 86.09
CA ALA A 308 65.82 68.33 87.43
C ALA A 308 67.33 68.56 87.59
N VAL A 309 68.14 68.28 86.56
CA VAL A 309 69.58 68.61 86.53
C VAL A 309 69.81 70.13 86.47
N ARG A 310 69.00 70.88 85.71
CA ARG A 310 69.05 72.35 85.65
C ARG A 310 68.75 72.96 87.02
N HIS A 311 67.62 72.61 87.62
CA HIS A 311 67.24 73.06 88.96
C HIS A 311 68.20 72.55 90.05
N GLY A 312 68.78 71.36 89.90
CA GLY A 312 69.84 70.86 90.77
C GLY A 312 71.10 71.73 90.71
N ARG A 313 71.53 72.17 89.52
CA ARG A 313 72.64 73.12 89.34
C ARG A 313 72.29 74.51 89.89
N GLU A 314 71.09 75.01 89.65
CA GLU A 314 70.63 76.28 90.25
C GLU A 314 70.49 76.20 91.78
N ALA A 315 70.15 75.03 92.33
CA ALA A 315 70.08 74.81 93.77
C ALA A 315 71.48 74.71 94.38
N ALA A 316 72.43 74.05 93.71
CA ALA A 316 73.84 74.03 94.09
C ALA A 316 74.44 75.45 94.08
N ALA A 317 74.24 76.23 93.01
CA ALA A 317 74.67 77.63 92.95
C ALA A 317 74.03 78.51 94.03
N ARG A 318 72.75 78.26 94.38
CA ARG A 318 72.08 78.92 95.51
C ARG A 318 72.66 78.49 96.87
N ALA A 319 73.07 77.23 97.02
CA ALA A 319 73.76 76.75 98.22
C ALA A 319 75.17 77.37 98.35
N GLU A 320 75.96 77.40 97.27
CA GLU A 320 77.28 78.07 97.22
C GLU A 320 77.18 79.56 97.61
N VAL A 321 76.16 80.28 97.12
CA VAL A 321 75.92 81.68 97.50
C VAL A 321 75.54 81.84 98.98
N VAL A 322 74.78 80.89 99.56
CA VAL A 322 74.48 80.88 101.00
C VAL A 322 75.73 80.55 101.84
N GLU A 323 76.54 79.60 101.39
CA GLU A 323 77.76 79.16 102.06
C GLU A 323 78.85 80.25 102.05
N GLN A 324 79.05 80.92 100.91
CA GLN A 324 79.89 82.13 100.81
C GLN A 324 79.40 83.25 101.74
N ARG A 325 78.07 83.44 101.84
CA ARG A 325 77.47 84.44 102.74
C ARG A 325 77.64 84.07 104.22
N GLN A 326 77.61 82.78 104.55
CA GLN A 326 77.90 82.27 105.89
C GLN A 326 79.37 82.45 106.27
N GLN A 327 80.30 82.14 105.36
CA GLN A 327 81.74 82.39 105.54
C GLN A 327 82.04 83.89 105.71
N ALA A 328 81.39 84.76 104.93
CA ALA A 328 81.52 86.20 105.07
C ALA A 328 81.01 86.72 106.43
N LEU A 329 79.93 86.15 106.96
CA LEU A 329 79.40 86.47 108.28
C LEU A 329 80.31 85.98 109.42
N GLN A 330 80.91 84.78 109.30
CA GLN A 330 81.91 84.30 110.26
C GLN A 330 83.15 85.19 110.26
N ALA A 331 83.70 85.53 109.09
CA ALA A 331 84.85 86.42 108.97
C ALA A 331 84.57 87.86 109.46
N ALA A 332 83.31 88.29 109.49
CA ALA A 332 82.90 89.55 110.11
C ALA A 332 82.81 89.44 111.65
N ALA A 333 82.26 88.34 112.17
CA ALA A 333 82.18 88.08 113.60
C ALA A 333 83.57 87.94 114.26
N GLU A 334 84.52 87.28 113.58
CA GLU A 334 85.91 87.16 114.05
C GLU A 334 86.60 88.53 114.15
N ARG A 335 86.40 89.42 113.16
CA ARG A 335 86.93 90.80 113.20
C ARG A 335 86.29 91.60 114.35
N ALA A 336 84.99 91.45 114.58
CA ALA A 336 84.31 92.09 115.70
C ALA A 336 84.87 91.60 117.06
N ALA A 337 85.13 90.30 117.21
CA ALA A 337 85.75 89.74 118.41
C ALA A 337 87.19 90.26 118.63
N GLN A 338 87.99 90.35 117.56
CA GLN A 338 89.34 90.92 117.61
C GLN A 338 89.32 92.42 117.99
N GLN A 339 88.39 93.19 117.43
CA GLN A 339 88.18 94.60 117.79
C GLN A 339 87.72 94.78 119.25
N LEU A 340 86.86 93.89 119.75
CA LEU A 340 86.43 93.90 121.16
C LEU A 340 87.61 93.62 122.12
N ALA A 341 88.46 92.65 121.80
CA ALA A 341 89.65 92.34 122.58
C ALA A 341 90.68 93.49 122.56
N ALA A 342 90.85 94.17 121.42
CA ALA A 342 91.68 95.38 121.31
C ALA A 342 91.11 96.55 122.14
N ALA A 343 89.79 96.74 122.16
CA ALA A 343 89.13 97.75 122.98
C ALA A 343 89.27 97.46 124.49
N GLN A 344 89.16 96.20 124.91
CA GLN A 344 89.33 95.79 126.32
C GLN A 344 90.77 95.97 126.82
N THR A 345 91.77 95.63 125.99
CA THR A 345 93.18 95.87 126.33
C THR A 345 93.52 97.36 126.38
N ALA A 346 92.95 98.17 125.48
CA ALA A 346 93.04 99.63 125.56
C ALA A 346 92.42 100.18 126.86
N LEU A 347 91.24 99.70 127.26
CA LEU A 347 90.58 100.11 128.51
C LEU A 347 91.46 99.81 129.74
N ALA A 348 91.92 98.56 129.88
CA ALA A 348 92.77 98.15 131.00
C ALA A 348 94.08 98.93 131.08
N SER A 349 94.70 99.28 129.93
CA SER A 349 95.89 100.14 129.90
C SER A 349 95.64 101.56 130.44
N ARG A 350 94.41 102.06 130.27
CA ARG A 350 93.98 103.40 130.68
C ARG A 350 93.64 103.44 132.18
N GLU A 351 92.97 102.41 132.67
CA GLU A 351 92.71 102.19 134.10
C GLU A 351 94.02 102.04 134.88
N ALA A 352 94.97 101.27 134.36
CA ALA A 352 96.32 101.13 134.92
C ALA A 352 97.19 102.41 134.81
N LEU A 353 96.70 103.47 134.15
CA LEU A 353 97.33 104.79 134.11
C LEU A 353 96.64 105.74 135.10
N CYS A 354 95.31 105.73 135.18
CA CYS A 354 94.53 106.42 136.21
C CYS A 354 94.96 106.02 137.63
N GLY A 355 95.03 104.72 137.93
CA GLY A 355 95.42 104.24 139.27
C GLY A 355 96.83 104.65 139.70
N ARG A 356 97.76 104.84 138.74
CA ARG A 356 99.10 105.39 139.02
C ARG A 356 99.05 106.87 139.37
N LEU A 357 98.34 107.67 138.56
CA LEU A 357 98.14 109.09 138.83
C LEU A 357 97.42 109.33 140.17
N GLU A 358 96.53 108.43 140.59
CA GLU A 358 95.88 108.49 141.91
C GLU A 358 96.84 108.20 143.06
N THR A 359 97.75 107.23 142.94
CA THR A 359 98.83 107.04 143.93
C THR A 359 99.78 108.23 143.99
N ASP A 360 100.14 108.84 142.86
CA ASP A 360 101.01 110.01 142.80
C ASP A 360 100.33 111.23 143.45
N LEU A 361 99.02 111.43 143.22
CA LEU A 361 98.22 112.45 143.88
C LEU A 361 98.07 112.21 145.38
N ALA A 362 97.97 110.96 145.83
CA ALA A 362 97.93 110.61 147.24
C ALA A 362 99.27 110.93 147.94
N ALA A 363 100.40 110.57 147.31
CA ALA A 363 101.74 110.90 147.79
C ALA A 363 101.96 112.42 147.88
N ALA A 364 101.66 113.16 146.80
CA ALA A 364 101.79 114.62 146.77
C ALA A 364 100.89 115.31 147.82
N ARG A 365 99.70 114.76 148.11
CA ARG A 365 98.82 115.25 149.19
C ARG A 365 99.38 114.94 150.59
N ALA A 366 100.01 113.78 150.79
CA ALA A 366 100.66 113.44 152.04
C ALA A 366 101.87 114.35 152.33
N ASP A 367 102.74 114.58 151.34
CA ASP A 367 103.87 115.51 151.47
C ASP A 367 103.41 116.95 151.72
N ALA A 368 102.40 117.41 150.97
CA ALA A 368 101.83 118.74 151.17
C ALA A 368 101.03 118.89 152.48
N ALA A 369 100.64 117.78 153.14
CA ALA A 369 100.12 117.78 154.51
C ALA A 369 101.26 117.81 155.53
N ALA A 370 102.30 117.00 155.34
CA ALA A 370 103.49 116.96 156.20
C ALA A 370 104.32 118.26 156.16
N GLN A 371 104.22 119.07 155.10
CA GLN A 371 104.73 120.44 155.09
C GLN A 371 103.79 121.40 155.84
N ARG A 372 102.48 121.33 155.59
CA ARG A 372 101.49 122.21 156.25
C ARG A 372 101.40 122.01 157.76
N GLU A 373 101.53 120.79 158.28
CA GLU A 373 101.53 120.56 159.73
C GLU A 373 102.80 121.12 160.41
N ARG A 374 103.94 121.15 159.70
CA ARG A 374 105.18 121.78 160.22
C ARG A 374 105.09 123.31 160.27
N ALA A 375 104.41 123.94 159.32
CA ALA A 375 104.11 125.38 159.40
C ALA A 375 103.05 125.69 160.48
N ALA A 376 101.92 124.97 160.46
CA ALA A 376 100.75 125.25 161.28
C ALA A 376 100.94 125.05 162.80
N ARG A 377 101.98 124.33 163.24
CA ARG A 377 102.30 124.17 164.67
C ARG A 377 103.25 125.23 165.24
N ALA A 378 103.77 126.15 164.43
CA ALA A 378 104.70 127.20 164.89
C ALA A 378 104.24 128.63 164.55
N GLU A 379 103.62 128.85 163.39
CA GLU A 379 103.12 130.18 162.96
C GLU A 379 101.71 130.49 163.50
N ALA A 380 101.24 129.72 164.49
CA ALA A 380 99.94 129.89 165.16
C ALA A 380 99.97 130.88 166.35
N SER A 381 101.08 131.59 166.54
CA SER A 381 101.06 132.94 167.13
C SER A 381 101.31 133.94 166.00
N THR A 382 100.34 134.82 165.72
CA THR A 382 100.23 135.76 164.57
C THR A 382 100.33 135.09 163.18
N PRO A 383 99.23 135.00 162.37
CA PRO A 383 98.55 136.19 161.78
C PRO A 383 97.03 136.03 161.45
N GLN A 384 96.38 136.98 160.74
CA GLN A 384 95.05 136.81 160.09
C GLN A 384 94.69 137.93 159.07
N GLY A 385 93.97 137.65 157.95
CA GLY A 385 93.29 138.70 157.13
C GLY A 385 92.96 138.44 155.63
N ASN A 386 91.69 138.13 155.34
CA ASN A 386 90.89 138.00 154.08
C ASN A 386 90.89 139.21 153.07
N PRO A 387 90.11 139.29 151.94
CA PRO A 387 89.27 138.31 151.16
C PRO A 387 89.28 138.45 149.56
N ALA A 388 88.31 137.78 148.86
CA ALA A 388 87.70 138.06 147.51
C ALA A 388 88.42 137.63 146.18
N ALA A 389 87.80 137.42 144.99
CA ALA A 389 86.43 137.05 144.51
C ALA A 389 86.37 136.81 142.95
N SER A 390 85.22 136.34 142.36
CA SER A 390 84.82 136.32 140.90
C SER A 390 85.65 135.43 139.90
N ASP A 391 85.23 134.98 138.69
CA ASP A 391 83.98 134.97 137.84
C ASP A 391 84.11 133.79 136.79
N ASP A 392 83.09 132.98 136.43
CA ASP A 392 82.02 133.09 135.38
C ASP A 392 82.36 132.32 134.04
N PRO A 393 81.54 132.22 132.93
CA PRO A 393 80.83 130.96 132.65
C PRO A 393 80.71 130.43 131.17
N HIS A 394 80.08 129.25 131.04
CA HIS A 394 79.12 128.77 129.99
C HIS A 394 79.41 128.74 128.45
N THR A 395 78.53 127.99 127.76
CA THR A 395 78.21 127.91 126.30
C THR A 395 78.79 126.70 125.55
N GLN A 396 78.12 125.93 124.67
CA GLN A 396 76.73 125.42 124.46
C GLN A 396 76.55 125.10 122.96
N GLY A 397 75.85 124.00 122.62
CA GLY A 397 75.45 123.62 121.25
C GLY A 397 76.39 122.62 120.55
N GLY A 398 75.90 121.70 119.70
CA GLY A 398 74.51 121.37 119.36
C GLY A 398 74.43 120.33 118.22
N ASP A 399 73.30 119.60 118.15
CA ASP A 399 72.62 118.89 117.02
C ASP A 399 73.42 118.53 115.74
N GLY A 400 73.28 117.35 115.11
CA GLY A 400 72.10 116.48 114.92
C GLY A 400 71.55 116.61 113.48
N PRO A 401 70.65 115.73 112.96
CA PRO A 401 70.14 114.47 113.51
C PRO A 401 70.04 113.31 112.46
N ALA A 402 69.11 112.37 112.68
CA ALA A 402 68.59 111.30 111.81
C ALA A 402 68.06 111.79 110.43
N GLY A 403 67.65 110.96 109.46
CA GLY A 403 67.46 109.50 109.37
C GLY A 403 66.13 109.16 108.65
N GLU A 404 65.80 107.86 108.45
CA GLU A 404 64.46 107.36 108.01
C GLU A 404 63.96 107.81 106.59
N GLU A 405 63.09 107.12 105.83
CA GLU A 405 62.60 105.73 105.88
C GLU A 405 62.09 105.24 104.48
N ASP A 406 62.04 103.91 104.31
CA ASP A 406 60.98 103.11 103.64
C ASP A 406 60.65 103.08 102.11
N ARG A 407 60.16 101.88 101.71
CA ARG A 407 59.15 101.48 100.71
C ARG A 407 59.26 101.75 99.19
N ASN A 408 59.56 100.65 98.48
CA ASN A 408 58.82 100.03 97.36
C ASN A 408 58.30 100.85 96.15
N GLY A 409 58.69 100.40 94.95
CA GLY A 409 57.71 99.69 94.11
C GLY A 409 57.56 100.08 92.63
N ARG A 410 58.15 99.29 91.74
CA ARG A 410 57.43 98.60 90.65
C ARG A 410 58.26 97.48 90.02
#